data_AF-A0A8B8UZQ1-F1
#
_entry.id   AF-A0A8B8UZQ1-F1
#
_cell.length_a   1.000
_cell.length_b   1.000
_cell.length_c   1.000
_cell.angle_alpha   90.00
_cell.angle_beta   90.00
_cell.angle_gamma   90.00
#
_symmetry.space_group_name_H-M   'P 1'
#
loop_
_entity.id
_entity.type
_entity.pdbx_description
1 polymer ?
#
loop_
_entity_poly.entity_id
_entity_poly.type
_entity_poly.pdbx_seq_one_letter_code
_entity_poly.pdbx_strand_id
1 'polypeptide(L)'
;MSQKLCTLKFTLSGKQGSLVIRDVQLWSNRPMASKSTPEWRGQFIQYVDLGKLPLWIRTKDMNTYRCYSTSATAQAYFKSKLRNANRGIVIELADKIDQRSREPAYLIIFRENTELNCFQVDLTMKHEFDSQVSKMKQEIGKTRPSVSKEGSIDIIIQQSQQRKIGTKTKVYRNVQINDKRLQFNETLSKLILGGLRLRGIPNSTTEFQKLYKVTFDAAEFTHRDELRRISMGSGEEVSFESLQETVEALLKLFTKS
;
A
#
# COMPACT_ATOMS: atom_id res chain seq x y z
N MET A 1 -26.21 22.18 18.22
CA MET A 1 -24.96 22.83 17.77
C MET A 1 -23.96 21.76 17.41
N SER A 2 -23.25 21.90 16.29
CA SER A 2 -22.16 20.99 15.93
C SER A 2 -20.97 21.22 16.86
N GLN A 3 -20.30 20.16 17.30
CA GLN A 3 -19.12 20.21 18.15
C GLN A 3 -17.91 19.64 17.41
N LYS A 4 -16.73 20.23 17.65
CA LYS A 4 -15.46 19.75 17.10
C LYS A 4 -15.10 18.43 17.78
N LEU A 5 -15.05 17.35 16.99
CA LEU A 5 -14.66 16.03 17.47
C LEU A 5 -13.16 15.87 17.57
N CYS A 6 -12.44 16.19 16.49
CA CYS A 6 -11.00 15.98 16.43
C CYS A 6 -10.35 16.88 15.39
N THR A 7 -9.02 16.96 15.44
CA THR A 7 -8.21 17.56 14.38
C THR A 7 -7.34 16.48 13.76
N LEU A 8 -7.50 16.24 12.47
CA LEU A 8 -6.74 15.28 11.68
C LEU A 8 -5.55 15.97 11.00
N LYS A 9 -4.39 15.33 11.07
CA LYS A 9 -3.24 15.57 10.19
C LYS A 9 -2.89 14.29 9.46
N PHE A 10 -2.58 14.38 8.17
CA PHE A 10 -2.18 13.22 7.40
C PHE A 10 -1.06 13.49 6.40
N THR A 11 -0.23 12.48 6.18
CA THR A 11 0.89 12.54 5.25
C THR A 11 0.43 12.12 3.86
N LEU A 12 0.88 12.84 2.84
CA LEU A 12 0.79 12.42 1.45
C LEU A 12 2.06 11.66 1.10
N SER A 13 1.92 10.41 0.68
CA SER A 13 3.04 9.63 0.16
C SER A 13 3.40 10.12 -1.26
N GLY A 14 4.64 10.54 -1.46
CA GLY A 14 5.13 11.04 -2.76
C GLY A 14 6.65 11.01 -2.88
N LYS A 15 7.16 11.00 -4.13
CA LYS A 15 8.60 10.89 -4.47
C LYS A 15 9.45 12.12 -4.09
N GLN A 16 8.85 13.24 -3.67
CA GLN A 16 9.54 14.53 -3.42
C GLN A 16 9.42 15.01 -1.96
N GLY A 17 9.40 14.08 -1.01
CA GLY A 17 9.23 14.39 0.41
C GLY A 17 7.78 14.28 0.88
N SER A 18 7.60 13.96 2.16
CA SER A 18 6.28 13.75 2.77
C SER A 18 5.57 15.09 3.01
N LEU A 19 4.74 15.52 2.06
CA LEU A 19 3.86 16.68 2.26
C LEU A 19 2.81 16.31 3.33
N VAL A 20 2.62 17.17 4.33
CA VAL A 20 1.65 16.92 5.42
C VAL A 20 0.48 17.89 5.29
N ILE A 21 -0.73 17.36 5.15
CA ILE A 21 -1.96 18.13 5.28
C ILE A 21 -2.31 18.19 6.77
N ARG A 22 -2.46 19.41 7.30
CA ARG A 22 -2.71 19.67 8.73
C ARG A 22 -4.05 20.38 8.91
N ASP A 23 -4.53 20.39 10.16
CA ASP A 23 -5.71 21.13 10.58
C ASP A 23 -6.99 20.74 9.79
N VAL A 24 -7.23 19.45 9.63
CA VAL A 24 -8.52 18.96 9.11
C VAL A 24 -9.43 18.66 10.28
N GLN A 25 -10.37 19.55 10.55
CA GLN A 25 -11.23 19.49 11.73
C GLN A 25 -12.50 18.69 11.41
N LEU A 26 -12.77 17.65 12.19
CA LEU A 26 -13.99 16.84 12.03
C LEU A 26 -15.01 17.29 13.07
N TRP A 27 -16.24 17.52 12.63
CA TRP A 27 -17.33 18.03 13.44
C TRP A 27 -18.54 17.11 13.37
N SER A 28 -19.22 16.95 14.51
CA SER A 28 -20.42 16.12 14.64
C SER A 28 -21.51 16.85 15.39
N ASN A 29 -22.75 16.44 15.15
CA ASN A 29 -23.90 16.89 15.91
C ASN A 29 -24.13 16.05 17.18
N ARG A 30 -23.33 15.00 17.41
CA ARG A 30 -23.43 14.17 18.61
C ARG A 30 -22.71 14.84 19.79
N PRO A 31 -23.32 14.83 20.99
CA PRO A 31 -22.67 15.36 22.19
C PRO A 31 -21.43 14.55 22.52
N MET A 32 -20.30 15.22 22.71
CA MET A 32 -19.04 14.59 23.12
C MET A 32 -18.90 14.62 24.65
N ALA A 33 -18.51 13.49 25.25
CA ALA A 33 -18.27 13.40 26.70
C ALA A 33 -16.91 13.99 27.14
N SER A 34 -15.99 14.26 26.20
CA SER A 34 -14.64 14.73 26.47
C SER A 34 -14.52 16.26 26.30
N LYS A 35 -13.84 16.92 27.24
CA LYS A 35 -13.50 18.35 27.16
C LYS A 35 -12.30 18.64 26.24
N SER A 36 -11.46 17.64 25.95
CA SER A 36 -10.30 17.82 25.06
C SER A 36 -10.60 17.31 23.66
N THR A 37 -10.20 18.09 22.65
CA THR A 37 -10.32 17.73 21.24
C THR A 37 -9.11 16.90 20.83
N PRO A 38 -9.24 15.58 20.60
CA PRO A 38 -8.11 14.74 20.22
C PRO A 38 -7.51 15.13 18.86
N GLU A 39 -6.21 14.89 18.71
CA GLU A 39 -5.51 14.97 17.43
C GLU A 39 -5.38 13.57 16.83
N TRP A 40 -5.75 13.40 15.56
CA TRP A 40 -5.61 12.13 14.83
C TRP A 40 -4.51 12.25 13.80
N ARG A 41 -3.71 11.19 13.65
CA ARG A 41 -2.72 11.05 12.59
C ARG A 41 -3.16 10.00 11.59
N GLY A 42 -2.94 10.30 10.31
CA GLY A 42 -3.17 9.34 9.26
C GLY A 42 -2.22 9.44 8.08
N GLN A 43 -2.43 8.57 7.13
CA GLN A 43 -1.68 8.49 5.89
C GLN A 43 -2.66 8.40 4.72
N PHE A 44 -2.42 9.19 3.68
CA PHE A 44 -3.14 9.06 2.43
C PHE A 44 -2.82 7.71 1.79
N ILE A 45 -3.86 6.93 1.50
CA ILE A 45 -3.73 5.64 0.81
C ILE A 45 -3.97 5.82 -0.68
N GLN A 46 -5.19 6.24 -1.04
CA GLN A 46 -5.59 6.36 -2.43
C GLN A 46 -6.85 7.21 -2.62
N TYR A 47 -7.14 7.51 -3.88
CA TYR A 47 -8.45 8.00 -4.30
C TYR A 47 -9.37 6.84 -4.66
N VAL A 48 -10.64 6.96 -4.29
CA VAL A 48 -11.68 5.98 -4.62
C VAL A 48 -12.84 6.65 -5.34
N ASP A 49 -13.59 5.86 -6.09
CA ASP A 49 -14.87 6.27 -6.66
C ASP A 49 -15.98 5.84 -5.71
N LEU A 50 -16.71 6.81 -5.16
CA LEU A 50 -17.80 6.60 -4.20
C LEU A 50 -18.92 5.74 -4.80
N GLY A 51 -19.17 5.84 -6.10
CA GLY A 51 -20.18 5.03 -6.79
C GLY A 51 -19.77 3.57 -6.97
N LYS A 52 -18.50 3.24 -6.75
CA LYS A 52 -17.95 1.87 -6.83
C LYS A 52 -17.68 1.27 -5.46
N LEU A 53 -17.89 2.02 -4.38
CA LEU A 53 -17.77 1.47 -3.04
C LEU A 53 -18.85 0.42 -2.82
N PRO A 54 -18.49 -0.77 -2.31
CA PRO A 54 -19.49 -1.75 -1.90
C PRO A 54 -20.53 -1.14 -0.96
N LEU A 55 -21.81 -1.45 -1.19
CA LEU A 55 -22.92 -0.86 -0.44
C LEU A 55 -22.82 -1.11 1.07
N TRP A 56 -22.19 -2.21 1.47
CA TRP A 56 -21.96 -2.55 2.87
C TRP A 56 -20.93 -1.67 3.59
N ILE A 57 -20.15 -0.86 2.86
CA ILE A 57 -19.21 0.11 3.46
C ILE A 57 -19.95 1.27 4.13
N ARG A 58 -21.15 1.62 3.64
CA ARG A 58 -21.96 2.72 4.14
C ARG A 58 -23.24 2.17 4.75
N THR A 59 -23.23 1.90 6.05
CA THR A 59 -24.46 1.54 6.79
C THR A 59 -25.37 2.77 6.94
N LYS A 60 -26.69 2.56 7.00
CA LYS A 60 -27.68 3.66 7.12
C LYS A 60 -27.45 4.52 8.38
N ASP A 61 -26.85 3.94 9.42
CA ASP A 61 -26.58 4.61 10.70
C ASP A 61 -25.20 5.26 10.78
N MET A 62 -24.46 5.34 9.66
CA MET A 62 -23.11 5.89 9.68
C MET A 62 -23.08 7.37 9.97
N ASN A 63 -22.26 7.70 10.97
CA ASN A 63 -21.94 9.08 11.29
C ASN A 63 -21.10 9.69 10.17
N THR A 64 -21.76 10.54 9.40
CA THR A 64 -21.07 11.48 8.53
C THR A 64 -20.69 12.70 9.36
N TYR A 65 -19.41 13.06 9.31
CA TYR A 65 -18.86 14.22 9.98
C TYR A 65 -18.59 15.31 8.95
N ARG A 66 -18.87 16.56 9.34
CA ARG A 66 -18.50 17.71 8.53
C ARG A 66 -17.03 18.05 8.76
N CYS A 67 -16.33 18.40 7.69
CA CYS A 67 -14.93 18.76 7.72
C CYS A 67 -14.76 20.28 7.54
N TYR A 68 -13.98 20.88 8.41
CA TYR A 68 -13.56 22.28 8.34
C TYR A 68 -12.04 22.38 8.42
N SER A 69 -11.48 23.52 8.02
CA SER A 69 -10.05 23.79 8.18
C SER A 69 -9.82 25.30 8.17
N THR A 70 -8.94 25.78 9.03
CA THR A 70 -8.40 27.15 9.00
C THR A 70 -7.11 27.23 8.17
N SER A 71 -6.52 26.09 7.80
CA SER A 71 -5.34 26.03 6.93
C SER A 71 -5.68 26.29 5.45
N ALA A 72 -5.13 27.37 4.90
CA ALA A 72 -5.23 27.68 3.47
C ALA A 72 -4.68 26.54 2.58
N THR A 73 -3.62 25.86 3.03
CA THR A 73 -3.03 24.71 2.32
C THR A 73 -3.99 23.53 2.25
N ALA A 74 -4.67 23.19 3.35
CA ALA A 74 -5.65 22.12 3.38
C ALA A 74 -6.88 22.46 2.50
N GLN A 75 -7.37 23.70 2.59
CA GLN A 75 -8.46 24.17 1.74
C GLN A 75 -8.10 24.09 0.25
N ALA A 76 -6.92 24.56 -0.14
CA ALA A 76 -6.44 24.49 -1.51
C ALA A 76 -6.27 23.05 -2.00
N TYR A 77 -5.75 22.16 -1.13
CA TYR A 77 -5.62 20.74 -1.41
C TYR A 77 -6.96 20.08 -1.73
N PHE A 78 -7.97 20.23 -0.85
CA PHE A 78 -9.28 19.62 -1.07
C PHE A 78 -10.00 20.25 -2.27
N LYS A 79 -9.91 21.57 -2.45
CA LYS A 79 -10.47 22.26 -3.63
C LYS A 79 -9.85 21.75 -4.95
N SER A 80 -8.57 21.40 -4.94
CA SER A 80 -7.87 20.84 -6.10
C SER A 80 -8.21 19.37 -6.34
N LYS A 81 -8.22 18.54 -5.28
CA LYS A 81 -8.33 17.08 -5.40
C LYS A 81 -9.77 16.57 -5.46
N LEU A 82 -10.72 17.25 -4.81
CA LEU A 82 -12.15 16.89 -4.76
C LEU A 82 -13.00 17.77 -5.69
N ARG A 83 -12.55 17.95 -6.94
CA ARG A 83 -13.35 18.59 -8.00
C ARG A 83 -14.49 17.69 -8.51
N ASN A 84 -14.24 16.38 -8.54
CA ASN A 84 -15.23 15.38 -8.92
C ASN A 84 -16.02 14.96 -7.67
N ALA A 85 -17.35 15.09 -7.71
CA ALA A 85 -18.24 14.72 -6.61
C ALA A 85 -18.16 13.22 -6.23
N ASN A 86 -17.86 12.36 -7.19
CA ASN A 86 -17.73 10.92 -6.96
C ASN A 86 -16.36 10.52 -6.40
N ARG A 87 -15.41 11.45 -6.25
CA ARG A 87 -14.08 11.11 -5.72
C ARG A 87 -14.09 11.15 -4.19
N GLY A 88 -13.65 10.06 -3.57
CA GLY A 88 -13.29 9.99 -2.16
C GLY A 88 -11.76 9.94 -1.98
N ILE A 89 -11.28 10.46 -0.86
CA ILE A 89 -9.89 10.37 -0.40
C ILE A 89 -9.86 9.41 0.77
N VAL A 90 -9.14 8.30 0.65
CA VAL A 90 -8.97 7.31 1.72
C VAL A 90 -7.75 7.66 2.55
N ILE A 91 -7.97 7.76 3.86
CA ILE A 91 -6.95 8.01 4.86
C ILE A 91 -6.95 6.84 5.84
N GLU A 92 -5.80 6.22 6.02
CA GLU A 92 -5.56 5.24 7.08
C GLU A 92 -5.16 5.98 8.36
N LEU A 93 -5.80 5.69 9.49
CA LEU A 93 -5.51 6.32 10.77
C LEU A 93 -4.48 5.50 11.54
N ALA A 94 -3.30 6.07 11.77
CA ALA A 94 -2.19 5.37 12.43
C ALA A 94 -2.46 5.12 13.93
N ASP A 95 -3.21 6.02 14.57
CA ASP A 95 -3.45 5.98 16.03
C ASP A 95 -4.78 5.30 16.41
N LYS A 96 -5.50 4.74 15.43
CA LYS A 96 -6.82 4.12 15.63
C LYS A 96 -6.83 2.74 15.02
N ILE A 97 -6.94 1.74 15.88
CA ILE A 97 -7.25 0.37 15.49
C ILE A 97 -8.76 0.19 15.68
N ASP A 98 -9.42 -0.35 14.68
CA ASP A 98 -10.80 -0.78 14.85
C ASP A 98 -10.82 -2.00 15.77
N GLN A 99 -11.46 -1.84 16.94
CA GLN A 99 -11.46 -2.82 18.03
C GLN A 99 -12.06 -4.17 17.60
N ARG A 100 -12.91 -4.19 16.57
CA ARG A 100 -13.56 -5.41 16.08
C ARG A 100 -12.68 -6.19 15.11
N SER A 101 -11.96 -5.49 14.23
CA SER A 101 -11.16 -6.08 13.16
C SER A 101 -9.68 -6.25 13.52
N ARG A 102 -9.18 -5.51 14.53
CA ARG A 102 -7.74 -5.31 14.81
C ARG A 102 -6.97 -4.74 13.61
N GLU A 103 -7.67 -4.19 12.62
CA GLU A 103 -7.10 -3.52 11.46
C GLU A 103 -7.03 -2.00 11.70
N PRO A 104 -6.18 -1.27 10.95
CA PRO A 104 -6.19 0.18 10.95
C PRO A 104 -7.58 0.73 10.62
N ALA A 105 -8.01 1.78 11.32
CA ALA A 105 -9.26 2.45 11.00
C ALA A 105 -9.08 3.32 9.74
N TYR A 106 -10.04 3.27 8.83
CA TYR A 106 -10.02 4.08 7.61
C TYR A 106 -11.06 5.19 7.65
N LEU A 107 -10.71 6.35 7.11
CA LEU A 107 -11.59 7.50 6.92
C LEU A 107 -11.67 7.83 5.43
N ILE A 108 -12.88 8.06 4.92
CA ILE A 108 -13.08 8.57 3.57
C ILE A 108 -13.54 10.02 3.64
N ILE A 109 -12.74 10.93 3.10
CA ILE A 109 -13.10 12.35 2.93
C ILE A 109 -13.63 12.54 1.50
N PHE A 110 -14.78 13.18 1.38
CA PHE A 110 -15.43 13.44 0.12
C PHE A 110 -16.14 14.79 0.11
N ARG A 111 -16.52 15.24 -1.07
CA ARG A 111 -17.30 16.47 -1.24
C ARG A 111 -18.72 16.12 -1.61
N GLU A 112 -19.66 16.65 -0.84
CA GLU A 112 -21.09 16.57 -1.14
C GLU A 112 -21.59 17.99 -1.33
N ASN A 113 -22.10 18.30 -2.53
CA ASN A 113 -22.44 19.66 -2.95
C ASN A 113 -21.23 20.61 -2.83
N THR A 114 -21.25 21.52 -1.86
CA THR A 114 -20.19 22.47 -1.53
C THR A 114 -19.48 22.15 -0.23
N GLU A 115 -19.97 21.17 0.54
CA GLU A 115 -19.45 20.83 1.86
C GLU A 115 -18.45 19.68 1.76
N LEU A 116 -17.41 19.76 2.59
CA LEU A 116 -16.47 18.67 2.79
C LEU A 116 -17.00 17.79 3.91
N ASN A 117 -17.18 16.52 3.62
CA ASN A 117 -17.69 15.53 4.56
C ASN A 117 -16.71 14.38 4.69
N CYS A 118 -16.81 13.63 5.78
CA CYS A 118 -16.11 12.38 5.93
C CYS A 118 -16.91 11.36 6.70
N PHE A 119 -16.59 10.09 6.50
CA PHE A 119 -17.11 9.00 7.31
C PHE A 119 -16.00 8.00 7.62
N GLN A 120 -16.16 7.27 8.72
CA GLN A 120 -15.27 6.17 9.07
C GLN A 120 -15.76 4.89 8.40
N VAL A 121 -14.88 4.17 7.72
CA VAL A 121 -15.21 2.90 7.06
C VAL A 121 -15.49 1.83 8.11
N ASP A 122 -16.60 1.12 7.95
CA ASP A 122 -16.93 -0.06 8.75
C ASP A 122 -16.59 -1.33 7.96
N LEU A 123 -15.65 -2.12 8.48
CA LEU A 123 -15.23 -3.39 7.87
C LEU A 123 -15.93 -4.61 8.48
N THR A 124 -16.87 -4.41 9.43
CA THR A 124 -17.55 -5.49 10.14
C THR A 124 -18.18 -6.50 9.16
N MET A 125 -18.92 -6.03 8.16
CA MET A 125 -19.55 -6.92 7.18
C MET A 125 -18.54 -7.68 6.32
N LYS A 126 -17.40 -7.05 5.96
CA LYS A 126 -16.32 -7.75 5.26
C LYS A 126 -15.84 -8.95 6.07
N HIS A 127 -15.57 -8.76 7.37
CA HIS A 127 -15.12 -9.85 8.23
C HIS A 127 -16.16 -10.95 8.39
N GLU A 128 -17.44 -10.59 8.44
CA GLU A 128 -18.52 -11.56 8.48
C GLU A 128 -18.56 -12.41 7.21
N PHE A 129 -18.47 -11.79 6.03
CA PHE A 129 -18.41 -12.50 4.75
C PHE A 129 -17.15 -13.37 4.64
N ASP A 130 -15.99 -12.84 5.02
CA ASP A 130 -14.72 -13.60 4.99
C ASP A 130 -14.79 -14.84 5.91
N SER A 131 -15.43 -14.70 7.08
CA SER A 131 -15.66 -15.80 8.02
C SER A 131 -16.61 -16.86 7.44
N GLN A 132 -17.73 -16.45 6.84
CA GLN A 132 -18.68 -17.37 6.18
C GLN A 132 -18.03 -18.12 5.02
N VAL A 133 -17.27 -17.42 4.16
CA VAL A 133 -16.53 -18.02 3.04
C VAL A 133 -15.48 -19.01 3.54
N SER A 134 -14.79 -18.69 4.64
CA SER A 134 -13.80 -19.59 5.25
C SER A 134 -14.44 -20.86 5.79
N LYS A 135 -15.61 -20.75 6.45
CA LYS A 135 -16.39 -21.91 6.92
C LYS A 135 -16.86 -22.78 5.76
N MET A 136 -17.45 -22.21 4.72
CA MET A 136 -17.89 -22.96 3.54
C MET A 136 -16.72 -23.71 2.86
N LYS A 137 -15.54 -23.08 2.74
CA LYS A 137 -14.36 -23.75 2.17
C LYS A 137 -13.91 -24.94 3.01
N GLN A 138 -14.00 -24.85 4.33
CA GLN A 138 -13.67 -25.97 5.23
C GLN A 138 -14.71 -27.10 5.14
N GLU A 139 -15.99 -26.79 4.97
CA GLU A 139 -17.07 -27.77 4.81
C GLU A 139 -16.99 -28.50 3.46
N ILE A 140 -16.73 -27.77 2.38
CA ILE A 140 -16.49 -28.34 1.04
C ILE A 140 -15.24 -29.22 1.01
N GLY A 141 -14.19 -28.88 1.78
CA GLY A 141 -12.99 -29.72 1.92
C GLY A 141 -13.22 -31.01 2.72
N LYS A 142 -14.31 -31.10 3.50
CA LYS A 142 -14.66 -32.27 4.33
C LYS A 142 -15.68 -33.20 3.67
N THR A 143 -16.46 -32.71 2.71
CA THR A 143 -17.37 -33.54 1.92
C THR A 143 -16.63 -34.12 0.72
N ARG A 144 -16.26 -35.41 0.79
CA ARG A 144 -15.91 -36.19 -0.42
C ARG A 144 -17.03 -35.98 -1.45
N PRO A 145 -16.74 -35.65 -2.71
CA PRO A 145 -17.77 -35.43 -3.70
C PRO A 145 -18.42 -36.78 -4.03
N SER A 146 -19.59 -37.05 -3.44
CA SER A 146 -20.55 -37.94 -4.07
C SER A 146 -21.09 -37.17 -5.27
N VAL A 147 -20.72 -37.65 -6.46
CA VAL A 147 -21.01 -37.00 -7.73
C VAL A 147 -22.51 -37.16 -8.03
N SER A 148 -23.34 -36.20 -7.64
CA SER A 148 -24.64 -35.98 -8.26
C SER A 148 -24.45 -35.08 -9.48
N LYS A 149 -25.01 -35.51 -10.62
CA LYS A 149 -24.71 -34.98 -11.96
C LYS A 149 -25.24 -33.56 -12.22
N GLU A 150 -25.99 -32.93 -11.32
CA GLU A 150 -26.41 -31.53 -11.47
C GLU A 150 -25.36 -30.47 -11.09
N GLY A 151 -24.29 -30.81 -10.35
CA GLY A 151 -23.31 -29.81 -9.86
C GLY A 151 -22.23 -29.36 -10.86
N SER A 152 -22.20 -29.92 -12.08
CA SER A 152 -21.04 -29.82 -12.97
C SER A 152 -20.82 -28.43 -13.57
N ILE A 153 -21.88 -27.68 -13.87
CA ILE A 153 -21.78 -26.39 -14.57
C ILE A 153 -21.29 -25.28 -13.62
N ASP A 154 -21.83 -25.20 -12.40
CA ASP A 154 -21.42 -24.20 -11.42
C ASP A 154 -19.98 -24.41 -10.94
N ILE A 155 -19.53 -25.67 -10.81
CA ILE A 155 -18.13 -25.99 -10.51
C ILE A 155 -17.22 -25.51 -11.66
N ILE A 156 -17.62 -25.69 -12.92
CA ILE A 156 -16.85 -25.23 -14.09
C ILE A 156 -16.81 -23.70 -14.14
N ILE A 157 -17.92 -23.00 -13.87
CA ILE A 157 -17.97 -21.53 -13.83
C ILE A 157 -17.12 -20.99 -12.68
N GLN A 158 -17.21 -21.60 -11.49
CA GLN A 158 -16.42 -21.20 -10.33
C GLN A 158 -14.93 -21.48 -10.56
N GLN A 159 -14.55 -22.61 -11.15
CA GLN A 159 -13.17 -22.91 -11.54
C GLN A 159 -12.67 -21.96 -12.64
N SER A 160 -13.53 -21.58 -13.59
CA SER A 160 -13.22 -20.60 -14.65
C SER A 160 -12.95 -19.20 -14.07
N GLN A 161 -13.80 -18.74 -13.16
CA GLN A 161 -13.63 -17.45 -12.47
C GLN A 161 -12.42 -17.46 -11.52
N GLN A 162 -12.21 -18.54 -10.77
CA GLN A 162 -11.01 -18.71 -9.93
C GLN A 162 -9.73 -18.77 -10.77
N ARG A 163 -9.74 -19.38 -11.95
CA ARG A 163 -8.62 -19.33 -12.91
C ARG A 163 -8.37 -17.90 -13.38
N LYS A 164 -9.41 -17.14 -13.74
CA LYS A 164 -9.28 -15.72 -14.17
C LYS A 164 -8.77 -14.80 -13.07
N ILE A 165 -9.25 -14.96 -11.84
CA ILE A 165 -8.80 -14.17 -10.68
C ILE A 165 -7.36 -14.56 -10.30
N GLY A 166 -7.07 -15.87 -10.26
CA GLY A 166 -5.73 -16.39 -10.00
C GLY A 166 -4.69 -15.96 -11.04
N THR A 167 -5.06 -15.86 -12.33
CA THR A 167 -4.17 -15.31 -13.36
C THR A 167 -3.92 -13.82 -13.18
N LYS A 168 -4.93 -13.03 -12.81
CA LYS A 168 -4.73 -11.58 -12.54
C LYS A 168 -3.79 -11.38 -11.35
N THR A 169 -4.02 -12.07 -10.23
CA THR A 169 -3.17 -11.96 -9.04
C THR A 169 -1.75 -12.49 -9.29
N LYS A 170 -1.57 -13.56 -10.08
CA LYS A 170 -0.24 -14.05 -10.48
C LYS A 170 0.49 -13.07 -11.40
N VAL A 171 -0.20 -12.44 -12.34
CA VAL A 171 0.40 -11.42 -13.23
C VAL A 171 0.84 -10.21 -12.41
N TYR A 172 0.00 -9.67 -11.52
CA TYR A 172 0.39 -8.55 -10.65
C TYR A 172 1.56 -8.92 -9.72
N ARG A 173 1.56 -10.13 -9.16
CA ARG A 173 2.67 -10.62 -8.33
C ARG A 173 3.96 -10.78 -9.12
N ASN A 174 3.89 -11.34 -10.32
CA ASN A 174 5.05 -11.48 -11.20
C ASN A 174 5.59 -10.12 -11.66
N VAL A 175 4.71 -9.15 -11.95
CA VAL A 175 5.12 -7.77 -12.26
C VAL A 175 5.84 -7.14 -11.06
N GLN A 176 5.30 -7.26 -9.84
CA GLN A 176 5.96 -6.74 -8.63
C GLN A 176 7.30 -7.42 -8.35
N ILE A 177 7.40 -8.74 -8.52
CA ILE A 177 8.67 -9.47 -8.36
C ILE A 177 9.70 -8.99 -9.38
N ASN A 178 9.27 -8.78 -10.63
CA ASN A 178 10.15 -8.32 -11.70
C ASN A 178 10.59 -6.86 -11.48
N ASP A 179 9.68 -5.98 -11.05
CA ASP A 179 9.99 -4.59 -10.71
C ASP A 179 11.00 -4.51 -9.57
N LYS A 180 10.86 -5.33 -8.51
CA LYS A 180 11.82 -5.38 -7.40
C LYS A 180 13.19 -5.88 -7.83
N ARG A 181 13.25 -6.90 -8.70
CA ARG A 181 14.51 -7.38 -9.29
C ARG A 181 15.16 -6.34 -10.19
N LEU A 182 14.36 -5.66 -11.01
CA LEU A 182 14.83 -4.59 -11.87
C LEU A 182 15.42 -3.45 -11.02
N GLN A 183 14.74 -3.07 -9.94
CA GLN A 183 15.21 -2.03 -9.02
C GLN A 183 16.51 -2.43 -8.32
N PHE A 184 16.65 -3.70 -7.89
CA PHE A 184 17.92 -4.21 -7.37
C PHE A 184 19.04 -4.10 -8.40
N ASN A 185 18.81 -4.57 -9.63
CA ASN A 185 19.80 -4.53 -10.71
C ASN A 185 20.21 -3.10 -11.05
N GLU A 186 19.25 -2.18 -11.21
CA GLU A 186 19.55 -0.78 -11.49
C GLU A 186 20.34 -0.10 -10.37
N THR A 187 20.03 -0.42 -9.11
CA THR A 187 20.70 0.16 -7.95
C THR A 187 22.12 -0.37 -7.85
N LEU A 188 22.30 -1.68 -8.00
CA LEU A 188 23.61 -2.34 -8.03
C LEU A 188 24.47 -1.77 -9.17
N SER A 189 23.93 -1.67 -10.38
CA SER A 189 24.63 -1.08 -11.52
C SER A 189 25.06 0.35 -11.24
N LYS A 190 24.20 1.20 -10.65
CA LYS A 190 24.54 2.60 -10.31
C LYS A 190 25.64 2.67 -9.24
N LEU A 191 25.58 1.81 -8.23
CA LEU A 191 26.58 1.75 -7.15
C LEU A 191 27.95 1.32 -7.70
N ILE A 192 28.00 0.29 -8.55
CA ILE A 192 29.26 -0.17 -9.16
C ILE A 192 29.83 0.92 -10.07
N LEU A 193 29.01 1.50 -10.97
CA LEU A 193 29.45 2.57 -11.87
C LEU A 193 29.95 3.80 -11.08
N GLY A 194 29.23 4.18 -10.02
CA GLY A 194 29.64 5.26 -9.11
C GLY A 194 30.95 4.94 -8.42
N GLY A 195 31.09 3.74 -7.85
CA GLY A 195 32.29 3.30 -7.15
C GLY A 195 33.53 3.20 -8.03
N LEU A 196 33.38 2.74 -9.28
CA LEU A 196 34.45 2.71 -10.27
C LEU A 196 34.86 4.13 -10.71
N ARG A 197 33.87 5.01 -10.91
CA ARG A 197 34.12 6.43 -11.25
C ARG A 197 34.84 7.17 -10.13
N LEU A 198 34.45 6.94 -8.87
CA LEU A 198 35.10 7.54 -7.70
C LEU A 198 36.57 7.10 -7.55
N ARG A 199 36.90 5.90 -8.04
CA ARG A 199 38.27 5.36 -8.09
C ARG A 199 39.04 5.76 -9.36
N GLY A 200 38.43 6.56 -10.24
CA GLY A 200 39.06 7.04 -11.48
C GLY A 200 39.25 5.96 -12.56
N ILE A 201 38.53 4.85 -12.49
CA ILE A 201 38.66 3.74 -13.46
C ILE A 201 37.80 4.06 -14.70
N PRO A 202 38.41 4.29 -15.88
CA PRO A 202 37.69 4.66 -17.08
C PRO A 202 36.93 3.47 -17.68
N ASN A 203 35.78 3.74 -18.28
CA ASN A 203 34.93 2.73 -18.93
C ASN A 203 35.50 2.20 -20.27
N SER A 204 36.59 2.77 -20.77
CA SER A 204 37.25 2.41 -22.03
C SER A 204 38.21 1.23 -21.89
N THR A 205 38.55 0.79 -20.68
CA THR A 205 39.48 -0.32 -20.47
C THR A 205 38.75 -1.66 -20.47
N THR A 206 39.37 -2.70 -21.01
CA THR A 206 38.84 -4.07 -20.95
C THR A 206 38.77 -4.60 -19.50
N GLU A 207 39.61 -4.06 -18.62
CA GLU A 207 39.60 -4.36 -17.18
C GLU A 207 38.36 -3.81 -16.49
N PHE A 208 37.85 -2.65 -16.91
CA PHE A 208 36.61 -2.09 -16.39
C PHE A 208 35.43 -3.06 -16.58
N GLN A 209 35.29 -3.66 -17.75
CA GLN A 209 34.19 -4.61 -18.02
C GLN A 209 34.31 -5.87 -17.17
N LYS A 210 35.53 -6.40 -16.99
CA LYS A 210 35.79 -7.56 -16.14
C LYS A 210 35.50 -7.27 -14.66
N LEU A 211 35.98 -6.12 -14.19
CA LEU A 211 35.79 -5.66 -12.82
C LEU A 211 34.31 -5.38 -12.52
N TYR A 212 33.63 -4.68 -13.42
CA TYR A 212 32.19 -4.47 -13.33
C TYR A 212 31.44 -5.80 -13.22
N LYS A 213 31.74 -6.75 -14.13
CA LYS A 213 31.08 -8.04 -14.17
C LYS A 213 31.32 -8.84 -12.89
N VAL A 214 32.57 -8.95 -12.43
CA VAL A 214 32.89 -9.74 -11.24
C VAL A 214 32.30 -9.13 -9.96
N THR A 215 32.29 -7.79 -9.85
CA THR A 215 31.63 -7.11 -8.74
C THR A 215 30.12 -7.30 -8.78
N PHE A 216 29.51 -7.27 -9.96
CA PHE A 216 28.08 -7.51 -10.13
C PHE A 216 27.70 -8.94 -9.72
N ASP A 217 28.39 -9.94 -10.28
CA ASP A 217 28.13 -11.36 -10.01
C ASP A 217 28.37 -11.69 -8.52
N ALA A 218 29.41 -11.10 -7.89
CA ALA A 218 29.69 -11.30 -6.47
C ALA A 218 28.66 -10.62 -5.55
N ALA A 219 28.16 -9.43 -5.90
CA ALA A 219 27.12 -8.75 -5.15
C ALA A 219 25.78 -9.49 -5.25
N GLU A 220 25.42 -10.00 -6.43
CA GLU A 220 24.25 -10.89 -6.59
C GLU A 220 24.37 -12.15 -5.73
N PHE A 221 25.58 -12.74 -5.66
CA PHE A 221 25.82 -13.93 -4.86
C PHE A 221 25.70 -13.66 -3.34
N THR A 222 26.15 -12.49 -2.87
CA THR A 222 26.02 -12.08 -1.47
C THR A 222 24.55 -11.95 -1.06
N HIS A 223 23.71 -11.36 -1.92
CA HIS A 223 22.27 -11.17 -1.67
C HIS A 223 21.38 -12.29 -2.21
N ARG A 224 21.94 -13.46 -2.55
CA ARG A 224 21.21 -14.56 -3.22
C ARG A 224 19.97 -15.04 -2.45
N ASP A 225 20.04 -15.08 -1.12
CA ASP A 225 18.96 -15.58 -0.29
C ASP A 225 17.81 -14.57 -0.24
N GLU A 226 18.13 -13.27 -0.18
CA GLU A 226 17.16 -12.17 -0.27
C GLU A 226 16.51 -12.11 -1.67
N LEU A 227 17.31 -12.23 -2.74
CA LEU A 227 16.82 -12.30 -4.12
C LEU A 227 15.92 -13.52 -4.35
N ARG A 228 16.22 -14.65 -3.71
CA ARG A 228 15.37 -15.85 -3.74
C ARG A 228 14.07 -15.62 -2.99
N ARG A 229 14.09 -14.95 -1.83
CA ARG A 229 12.89 -14.60 -1.06
C ARG A 229 12.01 -13.57 -1.79
N ILE A 230 12.61 -12.57 -2.45
CA ILE A 230 11.92 -11.66 -3.39
C ILE A 230 11.21 -12.47 -4.49
N SER A 231 11.91 -13.44 -5.09
CA SER A 231 11.35 -14.30 -6.14
C SER A 231 10.24 -15.22 -5.65
N MET A 232 10.22 -15.56 -4.35
CA MET A 232 9.15 -16.31 -3.69
C MET A 232 7.98 -15.41 -3.25
N GLY A 233 8.09 -14.09 -3.45
CA GLY A 233 7.05 -13.11 -3.14
C GLY A 233 6.87 -12.87 -1.64
N SER A 234 7.96 -12.94 -0.86
CA SER A 234 7.97 -12.66 0.59
C SER A 234 7.82 -11.16 0.92
N GLY A 235 7.93 -10.28 -0.08
CA GLY A 235 7.80 -8.83 0.11
C GLY A 235 9.07 -8.15 0.63
N GLU A 236 10.11 -8.91 0.99
CA GLU A 236 11.42 -8.36 1.40
C GLU A 236 12.06 -7.54 0.26
N GLU A 237 12.89 -6.58 0.62
CA GLU A 237 13.71 -5.78 -0.30
C GLU A 237 15.13 -5.71 0.26
N VAL A 238 16.12 -5.81 -0.62
CA VAL A 238 17.51 -5.57 -0.25
C VAL A 238 17.64 -4.09 0.08
N SER A 239 18.10 -3.77 1.29
CA SER A 239 18.29 -2.38 1.69
C SER A 239 19.42 -1.74 0.89
N PHE A 240 19.24 -0.47 0.54
CA PHE A 240 20.26 0.29 -0.19
C PHE A 240 21.60 0.31 0.56
N GLU A 241 21.56 0.50 1.89
CA GLU A 241 22.76 0.55 2.73
C GLU A 241 23.54 -0.77 2.68
N SER A 242 22.85 -1.92 2.80
CA SER A 242 23.52 -3.23 2.74
C SER A 242 24.13 -3.51 1.37
N LEU A 243 23.45 -3.09 0.30
CA LEU A 243 23.97 -3.20 -1.06
C LEU A 243 25.18 -2.27 -1.28
N GLN A 244 25.15 -1.05 -0.73
CA GLN A 244 26.26 -0.09 -0.78
C GLN A 244 27.49 -0.62 -0.05
N GLU A 245 27.32 -1.13 1.17
CA GLU A 245 28.39 -1.75 1.96
C GLU A 245 29.02 -2.93 1.21
N THR A 246 28.19 -3.77 0.60
CA THR A 246 28.64 -4.93 -0.19
C THR A 246 29.46 -4.48 -1.41
N VAL A 247 28.97 -3.51 -2.18
CA VAL A 247 29.70 -2.99 -3.35
C VAL A 247 31.01 -2.34 -2.92
N GLU A 248 31.02 -1.56 -1.84
CA GLU A 248 32.24 -0.93 -1.34
C GLU A 248 33.26 -1.97 -0.86
N ALA A 249 32.83 -3.02 -0.16
CA ALA A 249 33.70 -4.12 0.27
C ALA A 249 34.32 -4.85 -0.93
N LEU A 250 33.52 -5.16 -1.95
CA LEU A 250 33.98 -5.84 -3.17
C LEU A 250 34.92 -4.96 -4.00
N LEU A 251 34.57 -3.70 -4.22
CA LEU A 251 35.44 -2.78 -4.95
C LEU A 251 36.73 -2.53 -4.17
N LYS A 252 36.68 -2.35 -2.86
CA LYS A 252 37.88 -2.22 -2.03
C LYS A 252 38.78 -3.45 -2.10
N LEU A 253 38.22 -4.64 -2.26
CA LEU A 253 38.97 -5.89 -2.42
C LEU A 253 39.59 -6.00 -3.83
N PHE A 254 38.78 -5.79 -4.87
CA PHE A 254 39.20 -5.99 -6.27
C PHE A 254 40.03 -4.84 -6.85
N THR A 255 39.96 -3.65 -6.25
CA THR A 255 40.78 -2.49 -6.65
C THR A 255 41.87 -2.17 -5.64
N LYS A 256 42.19 -3.11 -4.73
CA LYS A 256 43.29 -2.91 -3.80
C LYS A 256 44.61 -3.08 -4.53
N SER A 257 45.35 -1.98 -4.67
CA SER A 257 46.81 -1.99 -4.82
C SER A 257 47.46 -1.89 -3.44
#